data_AF-A0A3E2NM07-F1
#
_entry.id   AF-A0A3E2NM07-F1
#
_cell.length_a   1.000
_cell.length_b   1.000
_cell.length_c   1.000
_cell.angle_alpha   90.00
_cell.angle_beta   90.00
_cell.angle_gamma   90.00
#
_symmetry.space_group_name_H-M   'P 1'
#
loop_
_entity.id
_entity.type
_entity.pdbx_description
1 polymer ?
#
loop_
_entity_poly.entity_id
_entity_poly.type
_entity_poly.pdbx_seq_one_letter_code
_entity_poly.pdbx_strand_id
1 'polypeptide(L)'
;MITINQYIKLLEKYLKQHKQINTVLTSNEADFAAYYKIVYPVAHIDYVTQRISGDNISHQFEIIIGDLFDPNVPASEFEIYSDCNLIADDLLTYFENQVNVDYEISPDTSIQKFTDANGDRVAGAVFVITFNQFRASDNCITPIDDNLSVAKPVMYYGAVNGVPTSLSGLTSTQATEATLDTGLGNPFVIALDDLYSLELVNDTSASNLDLTALYVRNGTLTAKDNTVYNLYYYEQAVPYSTSHKHKIRVR
;
A
#
# COMPACT_ATOMS: atom_id res chain seq x y z
N MET A 1 1.79 16.95 -2.22
CA MET A 1 2.39 16.28 -1.03
C MET A 1 3.87 16.10 -1.25
N ILE A 2 4.68 16.68 -0.38
CA ILE A 2 6.14 16.65 -0.47
C ILE A 2 6.65 15.39 0.25
N THR A 3 7.67 14.78 -0.33
CA THR A 3 8.34 13.58 0.21
C THR A 3 9.54 13.98 1.07
N ILE A 4 9.97 13.07 1.96
CA ILE A 4 11.16 13.26 2.80
C ILE A 4 12.40 13.64 1.96
N ASN A 5 12.61 12.95 0.84
CA ASN A 5 13.72 13.23 -0.08
C ASN A 5 13.65 14.62 -0.72
N GLN A 6 12.45 15.19 -0.87
CA GLN A 6 12.28 16.55 -1.38
C GLN A 6 12.58 17.58 -0.29
N TYR A 7 12.17 17.35 0.96
CA TYR A 7 12.56 18.21 2.09
C TYR A 7 14.07 18.26 2.27
N ILE A 8 14.74 17.10 2.24
CA ILE A 8 16.20 17.01 2.30
C ILE A 8 16.83 17.86 1.20
N LYS A 9 16.36 17.75 -0.05
CA LYS A 9 16.88 18.55 -1.17
C LYS A 9 16.66 20.05 -0.96
N LEU A 10 15.55 20.46 -0.35
CA LEU A 10 15.29 21.87 -0.06
C LEU A 10 16.24 22.41 1.02
N LEU A 11 16.40 21.66 2.12
CA LEU A 11 17.35 21.99 3.20
C LEU A 11 18.78 22.06 2.68
N GLU A 12 19.23 21.03 1.96
CA GLU A 12 20.57 21.00 1.36
C GLU A 12 20.78 22.16 0.39
N LYS A 13 19.78 22.47 -0.44
CA LYS A 13 19.89 23.57 -1.41
C LYS A 13 20.08 24.90 -0.70
N TYR A 14 19.32 25.16 0.36
CA TYR A 14 19.45 26.38 1.15
C TYR A 14 20.83 26.45 1.82
N LEU A 15 21.22 25.42 2.56
CA LEU A 15 22.47 25.39 3.33
C LEU A 15 23.71 25.47 2.40
N LYS A 16 23.68 24.84 1.21
CA LYS A 16 24.76 24.94 0.21
C LYS A 16 24.87 26.34 -0.42
N GLN A 17 23.80 27.14 -0.38
CA GLN A 17 23.79 28.52 -0.86
C GLN A 17 24.13 29.52 0.27
N HIS A 18 24.14 29.07 1.51
CA HIS A 18 24.44 29.90 2.66
C HIS A 18 25.93 30.25 2.71
N LYS A 19 26.25 31.54 2.73
CA LYS A 19 27.64 32.03 2.59
C LYS A 19 28.56 31.66 3.75
N GLN A 20 27.99 31.35 4.92
CA GLN A 20 28.73 30.98 6.12
C GLN A 20 29.00 29.47 6.24
N ILE A 21 28.42 28.63 5.38
CA ILE A 21 28.58 27.17 5.46
C ILE A 21 29.47 26.68 4.32
N ASN A 22 30.48 25.89 4.67
CA ASN A 22 31.43 25.32 3.71
C ASN A 22 31.06 23.89 3.31
N THR A 23 30.53 23.11 4.27
CA THR A 23 30.19 21.70 4.06
C THR A 23 28.75 21.45 4.49
N VAL A 24 27.99 20.76 3.64
CA VAL A 24 26.63 20.29 3.96
C VAL A 24 26.58 18.78 3.80
N LEU A 25 26.17 18.07 4.85
CA LEU A 25 26.05 16.62 4.86
C LEU A 25 24.64 16.20 5.28
N THR A 26 24.09 15.19 4.60
CA THR A 26 22.85 14.55 4.99
C THR A 26 23.15 13.08 5.25
N SER A 27 23.02 12.66 6.50
CA SER A 27 23.25 11.28 6.95
C SER A 27 22.68 11.10 8.35
N ASN A 28 22.73 9.89 8.89
CA ASN A 28 22.56 9.72 10.33
C ASN A 28 23.79 10.26 11.09
N GLU A 29 23.63 10.47 12.39
CA GLU A 29 24.70 10.92 13.30
C GLU A 29 25.95 10.01 13.27
N ALA A 30 25.76 8.68 13.21
CA ALA A 30 26.87 7.72 13.23
C ALA A 30 27.76 7.80 11.99
N ASP A 31 27.15 7.99 10.82
CA ASP A 31 27.83 8.16 9.53
C ASP A 31 28.50 9.54 9.46
N PHE A 32 27.90 10.56 10.07
CA PHE A 32 28.48 11.89 10.19
C PHE A 32 29.76 11.86 11.02
N ALA A 33 29.74 11.20 12.19
CA ALA A 33 30.90 11.03 13.06
C ALA A 33 32.05 10.24 12.40
N ALA A 34 31.74 9.37 11.43
CA ALA A 34 32.74 8.61 10.67
C ALA A 34 33.33 9.39 9.48
N TYR A 35 32.82 10.58 9.17
CA TYR A 35 33.21 11.33 8.00
C TYR A 35 34.50 12.14 8.22
N TYR A 36 35.59 11.74 7.59
CA TYR A 36 36.92 12.31 7.84
C TYR A 36 37.26 13.59 7.05
N LYS A 37 36.39 14.04 6.14
CA LYS A 37 36.68 15.14 5.20
C LYS A 37 35.70 16.31 5.33
N ILE A 38 35.57 16.81 6.55
CA ILE A 38 34.71 17.96 6.85
C ILE A 38 35.53 19.25 6.76
N VAL A 39 35.00 20.25 6.04
CA VAL A 39 35.53 21.62 6.05
C VAL A 39 34.53 22.49 6.80
N TYR A 40 34.92 22.97 7.98
CA TYR A 40 34.08 23.80 8.84
C TYR A 40 33.98 25.25 8.31
N PRO A 41 32.88 25.98 8.56
CA PRO A 41 31.67 25.56 9.28
C PRO A 41 30.85 24.51 8.50
N VAL A 42 30.34 23.52 9.23
CA VAL A 42 29.56 22.39 8.68
C VAL A 42 28.10 22.49 9.11
N ALA A 43 27.20 22.14 8.20
CA ALA A 43 25.81 21.87 8.51
C ALA A 43 25.49 20.40 8.21
N HIS A 44 25.04 19.68 9.24
CA HIS A 44 24.57 18.31 9.14
C HIS A 44 23.05 18.26 9.29
N ILE A 45 22.41 17.45 8.45
CA ILE A 45 20.96 17.26 8.41
C ILE A 45 20.69 15.78 8.69
N ASP A 46 19.94 15.50 9.75
CA ASP A 46 19.43 14.17 10.07
C ASP A 46 17.90 14.17 10.04
N TYR A 47 17.32 13.07 9.56
CA TYR A 47 15.89 12.85 9.60
C TYR A 47 15.53 12.04 10.84
N VAL A 48 14.86 12.69 11.80
CA VAL A 48 14.57 12.10 13.10
C VAL A 48 13.37 11.17 13.04
N THR A 49 12.23 11.72 12.62
CA THR A 49 10.97 10.99 12.66
C THR A 49 9.87 11.63 11.83
N GLN A 50 8.80 10.88 11.62
CA GLN A 50 7.54 11.36 11.09
C GLN A 50 6.42 10.99 12.05
N ARG A 51 5.58 11.97 12.36
CA ARG A 51 4.36 11.80 13.15
C ARG A 51 3.15 12.04 12.28
N ILE A 52 2.16 11.16 12.38
CA ILE A 52 0.86 11.35 11.73
C ILE A 52 -0.15 11.64 12.84
N SER A 53 -0.89 12.74 12.70
CA SER A 53 -1.94 13.13 13.65
C SER A 53 -3.15 13.64 12.88
N GLY A 54 -4.20 12.82 12.83
CA GLY A 54 -5.38 13.10 12.00
C GLY A 54 -5.00 13.27 10.53
N ASP A 55 -5.38 14.40 9.97
CA ASP A 55 -5.10 14.78 8.58
C ASP A 55 -3.77 15.52 8.41
N ASN A 56 -2.91 15.56 9.43
CA ASN A 56 -1.61 16.20 9.35
C ASN A 56 -0.48 15.18 9.46
N ILE A 57 0.57 15.41 8.66
CA ILE A 57 1.84 14.71 8.74
C ILE A 57 2.91 15.73 9.16
N SER A 58 3.63 15.43 10.23
CA SER A 58 4.74 16.22 10.72
C SER A 58 6.05 15.46 10.45
N HIS A 59 6.97 16.06 9.72
CA HIS A 59 8.32 15.55 9.48
C HIS A 59 9.33 16.34 10.31
N GLN A 60 10.14 15.67 11.12
CA GLN A 60 11.13 16.28 11.99
C GLN A 60 12.53 16.03 11.44
N PHE A 61 13.28 17.12 11.27
CA PHE A 61 14.68 17.08 10.88
C PHE A 61 15.51 17.76 11.97
N GLU A 62 16.57 17.10 12.40
CA GLU A 62 17.58 17.68 13.26
C GLU A 62 18.66 18.30 12.40
N ILE A 63 19.03 19.54 12.72
CA ILE A 63 20.07 20.27 12.02
C ILE A 63 21.14 20.64 13.04
N ILE A 64 22.37 20.22 12.75
CA ILE A 64 23.55 20.53 13.55
C ILE A 64 24.42 21.47 12.73
N ILE A 65 24.72 22.65 13.25
CA ILE A 65 25.63 23.62 12.65
C ILE A 65 26.81 23.78 13.60
N GLY A 66 28.02 23.48 13.13
CA GLY A 66 29.22 23.53 13.95
C GLY A 66 30.41 24.19 13.27
N ASP A 67 31.26 24.81 14.08
CA ASP A 67 32.57 25.32 13.67
C ASP A 67 33.66 24.91 14.66
N LEU A 68 34.91 24.93 14.20
CA LEU A 68 36.08 24.62 15.00
C LEU A 68 36.39 25.77 15.96
N PHE A 69 36.72 25.43 17.20
CA PHE A 69 37.17 26.42 18.18
C PHE A 69 38.57 26.10 18.70
N ASP A 70 39.33 27.16 19.00
CA ASP A 70 40.61 27.05 19.69
C ASP A 70 40.38 27.21 21.20
N PRO A 71 40.66 26.18 22.03
CA PRO A 71 40.50 26.26 23.47
C PRO A 71 41.49 27.21 24.15
N ASN A 72 42.54 27.65 23.44
CA ASN A 72 43.46 28.66 23.96
C ASN A 72 42.89 30.08 23.87
N VAL A 73 41.83 30.29 23.10
CA VAL A 73 41.14 31.57 22.98
C VAL A 73 39.91 31.53 23.90
N PRO A 74 39.93 32.27 25.03
CA PRO A 74 38.79 32.29 25.94
C PRO A 74 37.53 32.82 25.24
N ALA A 75 36.40 32.18 25.51
CA ALA A 75 35.08 32.56 24.99
C ALA A 75 34.89 32.49 23.46
N SER A 76 35.82 31.87 22.72
CA SER A 76 35.68 31.62 21.27
C SER A 76 34.41 30.82 20.94
N GLU A 77 34.05 29.88 21.82
CA GLU A 77 32.82 29.08 21.72
C GLU A 77 31.55 29.97 21.67
N PHE A 78 31.51 31.09 22.41
CA PHE A 78 30.33 31.96 22.44
C PHE A 78 30.12 32.74 21.14
N GLU A 79 31.20 33.15 20.47
CA GLU A 79 31.12 33.77 19.15
C GLU A 79 30.61 32.75 18.12
N ILE A 80 31.14 31.52 18.15
CA ILE A 80 30.68 30.43 17.29
C ILE A 80 29.20 30.12 17.55
N TYR A 81 28.76 30.10 18.81
CA TYR A 81 27.35 29.95 19.13
C TYR A 81 26.49 31.08 18.58
N SER A 82 26.95 32.33 18.68
CA SER A 82 26.25 33.49 18.13
C SER A 82 26.10 33.36 16.61
N ASP A 83 27.19 33.02 15.91
CA ASP A 83 27.18 32.86 14.46
C ASP A 83 26.29 31.69 14.02
N CYS A 84 26.38 30.53 14.68
CA CYS A 84 25.55 29.37 14.38
C CYS A 84 24.06 29.63 14.65
N ASN A 85 23.74 30.40 15.70
CA ASN A 85 22.36 30.80 16.00
C ASN A 85 21.80 31.72 14.91
N LEU A 86 22.60 32.64 14.36
CA LEU A 86 22.17 33.49 13.25
C LEU A 86 21.86 32.67 12.00
N ILE A 87 22.69 31.68 11.68
CA ILE A 87 22.44 30.77 10.54
C ILE A 87 21.16 29.96 10.75
N ALA A 88 20.92 29.48 11.98
CA ALA A 88 19.71 28.75 12.33
C ALA A 88 18.46 29.64 12.20
N ASP A 89 18.52 30.88 12.68
CA ASP A 89 17.45 31.86 12.56
C ASP A 89 17.15 32.23 11.10
N ASP A 90 18.19 32.45 10.29
CA ASP A 90 18.07 32.71 8.86
C ASP A 90 17.40 31.53 8.13
N LEU A 91 17.73 30.29 8.51
CA LEU A 91 17.09 29.10 7.95
C LEU A 91 15.61 29.05 8.30
N LEU A 92 15.25 29.20 9.58
CA LEU A 92 13.85 29.19 10.02
C LEU A 92 13.06 30.30 9.32
N THR A 93 13.61 31.51 9.31
CA THR A 93 13.03 32.68 8.64
C THR A 93 12.85 32.46 7.13
N TYR A 94 13.83 31.86 6.45
CA TYR A 94 13.74 31.61 5.01
C TYR A 94 12.57 30.68 4.67
N PHE A 95 12.39 29.62 5.46
CA PHE A 95 11.33 28.66 5.19
C PHE A 95 9.96 29.12 5.70
N GLU A 96 9.90 29.90 6.78
CA GLU A 96 8.66 30.53 7.27
C GLU A 96 8.09 31.53 6.25
N ASN A 97 8.96 32.26 5.55
CA ASN A 97 8.57 33.26 4.54
C ASN A 97 8.26 32.68 3.15
N GLN A 98 8.27 31.35 2.97
CA GLN A 98 7.93 30.76 1.67
C GLN A 98 6.42 30.86 1.41
N VAL A 99 6.05 31.44 0.26
CA VAL A 99 4.66 31.55 -0.19
C VAL A 99 4.37 30.46 -1.22
N ASN A 100 3.16 29.89 -1.19
CA ASN A 100 2.70 28.82 -2.10
C ASN A 100 3.47 27.49 -1.96
N VAL A 101 3.75 27.08 -0.74
CA VAL A 101 4.34 25.76 -0.44
C VAL A 101 3.31 24.83 0.21
N ASP A 102 3.46 23.52 0.00
CA ASP A 102 2.58 22.47 0.55
C ASP A 102 2.86 22.14 2.04
N TYR A 103 3.63 22.98 2.74
CA TYR A 103 4.06 22.76 4.12
C TYR A 103 4.00 24.02 4.98
N GLU A 104 3.87 23.83 6.28
CA GLU A 104 3.98 24.84 7.31
C GLU A 104 5.06 24.42 8.31
N ILE A 105 5.83 25.36 8.85
CA ILE A 105 6.83 25.04 9.88
C ILE A 105 6.24 25.29 11.25
N SER A 106 6.59 24.44 12.20
CA SER A 106 6.27 24.69 13.61
C SER A 106 6.97 25.96 14.11
N PRO A 107 6.24 26.97 14.62
CA PRO A 107 6.85 28.21 15.12
C PRO A 107 7.68 27.99 16.39
N ASP A 108 7.40 26.91 17.11
CA ASP A 108 8.07 26.58 18.37
C ASP A 108 9.31 25.69 18.11
N THR A 109 10.41 26.30 17.63
CA THR A 109 11.72 25.63 17.54
C THR A 109 12.65 26.11 18.64
N SER A 110 13.24 25.17 19.37
CA SER A 110 14.28 25.46 20.36
C SER A 110 15.67 25.24 19.75
N ILE A 111 16.50 26.27 19.79
CA ILE A 111 17.91 26.20 19.39
C ILE A 111 18.76 25.97 20.64
N GLN A 112 19.53 24.89 20.63
CA GLN A 112 20.36 24.47 21.75
C GLN A 112 21.83 24.56 21.37
N LYS A 113 22.66 24.95 22.33
CA LYS A 113 24.11 24.96 22.15
C LYS A 113 24.69 23.56 22.36
N PHE A 114 25.72 23.21 21.60
CA PHE A 114 26.53 22.03 21.85
C PHE A 114 28.02 22.34 21.77
N THR A 115 28.80 21.70 22.63
CA THR A 115 30.27 21.67 22.55
C THR A 115 30.69 20.22 22.61
N ASP A 116 31.43 19.78 21.61
CA ASP A 116 32.16 18.52 21.67
C ASP A 116 33.66 18.79 21.79
N ALA A 117 34.25 18.14 22.78
CA ALA A 117 35.69 18.18 23.04
C ALA A 117 36.41 16.94 22.48
N ASN A 118 35.68 15.96 21.95
CA ASN A 118 36.21 14.69 21.49
C ASN A 118 36.34 14.65 19.96
N GLY A 119 37.54 14.29 19.47
CA GLY A 119 37.84 14.23 18.04
C GLY A 119 38.19 15.61 17.48
N ASP A 120 37.20 16.28 16.89
CA ASP A 120 37.31 17.64 16.39
C ASP A 120 36.72 18.58 17.46
N ARG A 121 37.47 19.60 17.87
CA ARG A 121 37.01 20.59 18.87
C ARG A 121 35.97 21.49 18.22
N VAL A 122 34.70 21.09 18.30
CA VAL A 122 33.59 21.73 17.60
C VAL A 122 32.61 22.30 18.61
N ALA A 123 32.17 23.53 18.34
CA ALA A 123 31.08 24.18 19.05
C ALA A 123 30.03 24.63 18.03
N GLY A 124 28.77 24.71 18.45
CA GLY A 124 27.74 25.24 17.59
C GLY A 124 26.31 25.09 18.11
N ALA A 125 25.36 25.07 17.18
CA ALA A 125 23.94 25.01 17.46
C ALA A 125 23.31 23.73 16.91
N VAL A 126 22.42 23.12 17.70
CA VAL A 126 21.55 22.01 17.30
C VAL A 126 20.09 22.42 17.50
N PHE A 127 19.26 22.16 16.50
CA PHE A 127 17.84 22.47 16.56
C PHE A 127 17.03 21.50 15.70
N VAL A 128 15.75 21.40 16.00
CA VAL A 128 14.81 20.55 15.25
C VAL A 128 13.82 21.42 14.50
N ILE A 129 13.79 21.27 13.18
CA ILE A 129 12.77 21.87 12.32
C ILE A 129 11.67 20.84 12.06
N THR A 130 10.42 21.24 12.24
CA THR A 130 9.25 20.38 12.00
C THR A 130 8.44 20.94 10.84
N PHE A 131 8.35 20.19 9.74
CA PHE A 131 7.48 20.50 8.61
C PHE A 131 6.15 19.76 8.76
N ASN A 132 5.06 20.51 8.83
CA ASN A 132 3.69 20.02 8.85
C ASN A 132 3.09 20.11 7.45
N GLN A 133 2.47 19.04 6.98
CA GLN A 133 1.77 19.02 5.70
C GLN A 133 0.42 18.31 5.84
N PHE A 134 -0.56 18.77 5.06
CA PHE A 134 -1.86 18.12 5.01
C PHE A 134 -1.76 16.77 4.28
N ARG A 135 -2.36 15.75 4.90
CA ARG A 135 -2.49 14.40 4.37
C ARG A 135 -3.85 14.27 3.70
N ALA A 136 -3.84 14.22 2.37
CA ALA A 136 -5.02 13.77 1.63
C ALA A 136 -5.26 12.28 1.91
N SER A 137 -6.18 11.97 2.82
CA SER A 137 -6.68 10.62 3.07
C SER A 137 -7.65 10.22 1.95
N ASP A 138 -7.14 10.00 0.74
CA ASP A 138 -7.96 9.50 -0.37
C ASP A 138 -7.73 7.98 -0.56
N ASN A 139 -8.82 7.22 -0.53
CA ASN A 139 -8.82 5.77 -0.77
C ASN A 139 -8.26 5.44 -2.16
N CYS A 140 -8.38 6.34 -3.14
CA CYS A 140 -7.85 6.14 -4.48
C CYS A 140 -6.31 6.16 -4.56
N ILE A 141 -5.62 6.62 -3.51
CA ILE A 141 -4.15 6.74 -3.48
C ILE A 141 -3.51 5.50 -2.85
N THR A 142 -4.26 4.72 -2.09
CA THR A 142 -3.74 3.50 -1.47
C THR A 142 -3.71 2.39 -2.53
N PRO A 143 -2.53 1.83 -2.89
CA PRO A 143 -2.41 0.79 -3.90
C PRO A 143 -2.79 -0.57 -3.30
N ILE A 144 -4.01 -0.66 -2.77
CA ILE A 144 -4.62 -1.92 -2.35
C ILE A 144 -5.62 -2.32 -3.41
N ASP A 145 -5.42 -3.50 -4.00
CA ASP A 145 -6.46 -4.18 -4.75
C ASP A 145 -7.48 -4.76 -3.75
N ASP A 146 -8.39 -3.91 -3.25
CA ASP A 146 -9.57 -4.39 -2.51
C ASP A 146 -10.53 -5.20 -3.42
N ASN A 147 -10.23 -5.27 -4.73
CA ASN A 147 -10.95 -6.05 -5.72
C ASN A 147 -10.39 -7.46 -5.93
N LEU A 148 -10.11 -8.21 -4.86
CA LEU A 148 -10.23 -9.67 -4.92
C LEU A 148 -11.71 -10.06 -4.78
N SER A 149 -12.54 -9.57 -5.70
CA SER A 149 -13.82 -10.20 -6.01
C SER A 149 -13.48 -11.53 -6.67
N VAL A 150 -13.22 -12.57 -5.87
CA VAL A 150 -13.26 -13.95 -6.35
C VAL A 150 -14.68 -14.14 -6.86
N ALA A 151 -14.85 -14.10 -8.19
CA ALA A 151 -16.16 -14.28 -8.81
C ALA A 151 -16.73 -15.59 -8.27
N LYS A 152 -17.79 -15.48 -7.46
CA LYS A 152 -18.42 -16.64 -6.86
C LYS A 152 -18.99 -17.48 -8.00
N PRO A 153 -18.71 -18.79 -8.05
CA PRO A 153 -19.30 -19.65 -9.06
C PRO A 153 -20.81 -19.76 -8.81
N VAL A 154 -21.57 -19.45 -9.86
CA VAL A 154 -23.04 -19.46 -9.89
C VAL A 154 -23.59 -20.89 -10.01
N MET A 155 -22.81 -21.77 -10.63
CA MET A 155 -23.21 -23.14 -10.90
C MET A 155 -22.03 -24.11 -10.75
N TYR A 156 -22.35 -25.28 -10.20
CA TYR A 156 -21.51 -26.46 -10.20
C TYR A 156 -22.24 -27.64 -10.85
N TYR A 157 -21.51 -28.60 -11.42
CA TYR A 157 -22.11 -29.74 -12.13
C TYR A 157 -21.19 -30.97 -12.12
N GLY A 158 -21.74 -32.19 -12.21
CA GLY A 158 -20.94 -33.43 -12.24
C GLY A 158 -21.73 -34.75 -12.13
N ALA A 159 -21.04 -35.88 -12.30
CA ALA A 159 -21.64 -37.22 -12.16
C ALA A 159 -21.78 -37.66 -10.69
N VAL A 160 -22.86 -38.38 -10.34
CA VAL A 160 -23.18 -38.76 -8.93
C VAL A 160 -22.16 -39.73 -8.33
N ASN A 161 -21.60 -40.68 -9.11
CA ASN A 161 -20.62 -41.67 -8.62
C ASN A 161 -19.22 -41.09 -8.38
N GLY A 162 -19.04 -39.79 -8.63
CA GLY A 162 -17.80 -39.08 -8.42
C GLY A 162 -18.08 -37.60 -8.40
N VAL A 163 -18.92 -37.13 -7.45
CA VAL A 163 -18.97 -35.70 -7.10
C VAL A 163 -17.55 -35.32 -6.70
N PRO A 164 -16.78 -34.63 -7.56
CA PRO A 164 -15.38 -34.41 -7.29
C PRO A 164 -15.29 -33.39 -6.15
N THR A 165 -14.27 -33.55 -5.31
CA THR A 165 -13.82 -32.51 -4.37
C THR A 165 -13.42 -31.19 -5.05
N SER A 166 -13.43 -31.13 -6.39
CA SER A 166 -13.27 -29.92 -7.19
C SER A 166 -14.39 -29.81 -8.23
N LEU A 167 -15.40 -28.99 -7.91
CA LEU A 167 -16.41 -28.60 -8.88
C LEU A 167 -15.82 -27.48 -9.75
N SER A 168 -15.78 -27.68 -11.07
CA SER A 168 -15.48 -26.61 -12.03
C SER A 168 -16.67 -25.64 -12.04
N GLY A 169 -16.53 -24.55 -11.29
CA GLY A 169 -17.56 -23.53 -11.17
C GLY A 169 -17.61 -22.62 -12.40
N LEU A 170 -18.81 -22.24 -12.81
CA LEU A 170 -19.01 -21.23 -13.84
C LEU A 170 -19.36 -19.89 -13.20
N THR A 171 -18.66 -18.83 -13.59
CA THR A 171 -18.83 -17.46 -13.10
C THR A 171 -19.49 -16.61 -14.19
N SER A 172 -20.78 -16.81 -14.46
CA SER A 172 -21.51 -15.96 -15.41
C SER A 172 -22.91 -15.66 -14.92
N THR A 173 -23.33 -14.42 -15.16
CA THR A 173 -24.48 -13.77 -14.51
C THR A 173 -25.80 -13.92 -15.26
N GLN A 174 -25.86 -14.42 -16.51
CA GLN A 174 -27.15 -14.44 -17.26
C GLN A 174 -27.41 -15.58 -18.27
N ALA A 175 -26.43 -16.42 -18.58
CA ALA A 175 -26.58 -17.69 -19.29
C ALA A 175 -25.19 -18.30 -19.41
N THR A 176 -25.03 -19.59 -19.13
CA THR A 176 -23.71 -20.22 -19.30
C THR A 176 -23.82 -21.55 -20.01
N GLU A 177 -23.35 -21.57 -21.26
CA GLU A 177 -23.22 -22.79 -22.03
C GLU A 177 -22.02 -23.59 -21.52
N ALA A 178 -22.23 -24.39 -20.48
CA ALA A 178 -21.30 -25.46 -20.14
C ALA A 178 -21.51 -26.57 -21.16
N THR A 179 -20.45 -27.02 -21.85
CA THR A 179 -20.47 -28.27 -22.63
C THR A 179 -19.93 -29.38 -21.74
N LEU A 180 -20.76 -30.38 -21.49
CA LEU A 180 -20.50 -31.37 -20.45
C LEU A 180 -20.43 -32.74 -21.05
N ASP A 181 -19.29 -33.43 -20.91
CA ASP A 181 -19.14 -34.80 -21.38
C ASP A 181 -19.67 -35.78 -20.33
N THR A 182 -20.95 -36.16 -20.44
CA THR A 182 -21.54 -37.17 -19.55
C THR A 182 -21.19 -38.55 -20.10
N GLY A 183 -20.22 -39.22 -19.47
CA GLY A 183 -19.86 -40.60 -19.80
C GLY A 183 -21.04 -41.57 -19.69
N LEU A 184 -20.91 -42.71 -20.37
CA LEU A 184 -21.92 -43.78 -20.45
C LEU A 184 -22.56 -44.15 -19.10
N GLY A 185 -23.89 -44.05 -19.01
CA GLY A 185 -24.68 -44.61 -17.91
C GLY A 185 -24.55 -43.93 -16.55
N ASN A 186 -23.90 -42.76 -16.46
CA ASN A 186 -23.72 -42.06 -15.19
C ASN A 186 -24.84 -41.03 -14.95
N PRO A 187 -25.52 -41.06 -13.79
CA PRO A 187 -26.44 -39.99 -13.42
C PRO A 187 -25.68 -38.68 -13.16
N PHE A 188 -26.33 -37.56 -13.46
CA PHE A 188 -25.73 -36.22 -13.45
C PHE A 188 -26.48 -35.26 -12.52
N VAL A 189 -25.75 -34.32 -11.93
CA VAL A 189 -26.26 -33.34 -10.95
C VAL A 189 -25.83 -31.93 -11.34
N ILE A 190 -26.72 -30.97 -11.14
CA ILE A 190 -26.46 -29.53 -11.27
C ILE A 190 -26.74 -28.89 -9.91
N ALA A 191 -25.78 -28.12 -9.36
CA ALA A 191 -25.96 -27.32 -8.16
C ALA A 191 -25.98 -25.84 -8.53
N LEU A 192 -27.05 -25.12 -8.20
CA LEU A 192 -27.24 -23.70 -8.51
C LEU A 192 -27.31 -22.88 -7.24
N ASP A 193 -26.69 -21.70 -7.23
CA ASP A 193 -26.86 -20.73 -6.15
C ASP A 193 -28.35 -20.39 -5.95
N ASP A 194 -28.76 -20.04 -4.72
CA ASP A 194 -30.17 -19.86 -4.36
C ASP A 194 -30.86 -18.70 -5.08
N LEU A 195 -30.08 -17.75 -5.60
CA LEU A 195 -30.56 -16.66 -6.44
C LEU A 195 -30.86 -17.09 -7.89
N TYR A 196 -30.49 -18.31 -8.28
CA TYR A 196 -30.61 -18.81 -9.64
C TYR A 196 -31.54 -20.02 -9.75
N SER A 197 -32.13 -20.17 -10.93
CA SER A 197 -33.04 -21.25 -11.28
C SER A 197 -32.65 -21.89 -12.62
N LEU A 198 -32.88 -23.20 -12.74
CA LEU A 198 -32.64 -23.93 -13.98
C LEU A 198 -33.69 -23.54 -15.02
N GLU A 199 -33.27 -22.95 -16.14
CA GLU A 199 -34.17 -22.53 -17.23
C GLU A 199 -34.23 -23.57 -18.35
N LEU A 200 -33.08 -24.12 -18.75
CA LEU A 200 -32.98 -25.04 -19.87
C LEU A 200 -31.81 -26.02 -19.71
N VAL A 201 -32.02 -27.28 -20.06
CA VAL A 201 -30.94 -28.26 -20.26
C VAL A 201 -31.16 -28.95 -21.59
N ASN A 202 -30.26 -28.74 -22.55
CA ASN A 202 -30.34 -29.36 -23.87
C ASN A 202 -29.17 -30.31 -24.12
N ASP A 203 -29.45 -31.49 -24.64
CA ASP A 203 -28.44 -32.40 -25.16
C ASP A 203 -28.11 -32.07 -26.61
N THR A 204 -26.99 -31.38 -26.81
CA THR A 204 -26.48 -30.97 -28.12
C THR A 204 -25.94 -32.15 -28.94
N SER A 205 -25.57 -33.27 -28.30
CA SER A 205 -25.17 -34.49 -29.00
C SER A 205 -26.38 -35.27 -29.55
N ALA A 206 -27.57 -35.06 -28.97
CA ALA A 206 -28.81 -35.72 -29.36
C ALA A 206 -29.79 -34.77 -30.07
N SER A 207 -29.31 -34.01 -31.06
CA SER A 207 -30.14 -33.08 -31.85
C SER A 207 -30.84 -31.98 -31.02
N ASN A 208 -30.20 -31.48 -29.96
CA ASN A 208 -30.75 -30.48 -29.04
C ASN A 208 -32.03 -30.95 -28.33
N LEU A 209 -32.03 -32.21 -27.88
CA LEU A 209 -33.12 -32.75 -27.07
C LEU A 209 -33.25 -31.94 -25.77
N ASP A 210 -34.45 -31.43 -25.49
CA ASP A 210 -34.75 -30.73 -24.24
C ASP A 210 -34.96 -31.73 -23.11
N LEU A 211 -34.12 -31.61 -22.08
CA LEU A 211 -34.08 -32.47 -20.90
C LEU A 211 -34.55 -31.74 -19.63
N THR A 212 -34.98 -30.48 -19.74
CA THR A 212 -35.23 -29.60 -18.59
C THR A 212 -36.24 -30.20 -17.62
N ALA A 213 -37.34 -30.76 -18.14
CA ALA A 213 -38.41 -31.35 -17.34
C ALA A 213 -38.01 -32.62 -16.56
N LEU A 214 -36.84 -33.19 -16.86
CA LEU A 214 -36.33 -34.41 -16.24
C LEU A 214 -35.35 -34.13 -15.09
N TYR A 215 -34.96 -32.86 -14.90
CA TYR A 215 -34.18 -32.41 -13.76
C TYR A 215 -35.11 -31.94 -12.63
N VAL A 216 -35.11 -32.67 -11.53
CA VAL A 216 -35.94 -32.36 -10.35
C VAL A 216 -35.04 -31.87 -9.21
N ARG A 217 -35.48 -30.81 -8.53
CA ARG A 217 -34.79 -30.29 -7.35
C ARG A 217 -34.88 -31.32 -6.22
N ASN A 218 -33.75 -31.82 -5.76
CA ASN A 218 -33.67 -32.84 -4.72
C ASN A 218 -32.50 -32.55 -3.75
N GLY A 219 -32.74 -31.67 -2.79
CA GLY A 219 -31.78 -31.32 -1.74
C GLY A 219 -30.96 -30.07 -1.99
N THR A 220 -29.96 -29.86 -1.12
CA THR A 220 -29.07 -28.69 -1.12
C THR A 220 -27.62 -29.09 -0.84
N LEU A 221 -26.67 -28.35 -1.40
CA LEU A 221 -25.24 -28.47 -1.13
C LEU A 221 -24.74 -27.19 -0.45
N THR A 222 -24.07 -27.30 0.69
CA THR A 222 -23.46 -26.15 1.37
C THR A 222 -21.96 -26.13 1.09
N ALA A 223 -21.47 -25.03 0.50
CA ALA A 223 -20.04 -24.83 0.27
C ALA A 223 -19.29 -24.41 1.55
N LYS A 224 -17.95 -24.39 1.50
CA LYS A 224 -17.09 -24.05 2.65
C LYS A 224 -17.28 -22.61 3.15
N ASP A 225 -17.77 -21.72 2.31
CA ASP A 225 -18.09 -20.32 2.62
C ASP A 225 -19.54 -20.14 3.15
N ASN A 226 -20.23 -21.25 3.45
CA ASN A 226 -21.64 -21.32 3.86
C ASN A 226 -22.65 -20.91 2.78
N THR A 227 -22.25 -20.76 1.52
CA THR A 227 -23.19 -20.56 0.42
C THR A 227 -23.98 -21.85 0.19
N VAL A 228 -25.31 -21.72 0.04
CA VAL A 228 -26.23 -22.86 -0.14
C VAL A 228 -26.66 -22.95 -1.60
N TYR A 229 -26.44 -24.10 -2.20
CA TYR A 229 -26.78 -24.40 -3.59
C TYR A 229 -27.97 -25.38 -3.64
N ASN A 230 -28.92 -25.12 -4.53
CA ASN A 230 -30.03 -26.01 -4.89
C ASN A 230 -29.53 -27.13 -5.82
N LEU A 231 -29.72 -28.39 -5.42
CA LEU A 231 -29.32 -29.53 -6.23
C LEU A 231 -30.46 -30.00 -7.12
N TYR A 232 -30.18 -30.15 -8.41
CA TYR A 232 -31.05 -30.71 -9.44
C TYR A 232 -30.48 -32.04 -9.92
N TYR A 233 -31.28 -33.09 -9.83
CA TYR A 233 -30.92 -34.44 -10.22
C TYR A 233 -31.75 -34.87 -11.42
N TYR A 234 -31.12 -35.61 -12.30
CA TYR A 234 -31.78 -36.23 -13.44
C TYR A 234 -32.44 -37.55 -13.01
N GLU A 235 -33.78 -37.61 -12.97
CA GLU A 235 -34.52 -38.73 -12.36
C GLU A 235 -34.51 -40.04 -13.18
N GLN A 236 -34.27 -39.96 -14.49
CA GLN A 236 -34.29 -41.12 -15.37
C GLN A 236 -32.97 -41.21 -16.10
N ALA A 237 -32.10 -42.19 -15.86
CA ALA A 237 -30.91 -42.33 -16.69
C ALA A 237 -31.31 -42.46 -18.17
N VAL A 238 -30.94 -41.49 -19.02
CA VAL A 238 -31.04 -41.73 -20.47
C VAL A 238 -30.06 -42.86 -20.75
N PRO A 239 -30.50 -43.93 -21.43
CA PRO A 239 -29.58 -44.95 -21.90
C PRO A 239 -28.77 -44.38 -23.06
N TYR A 240 -27.84 -43.49 -22.74
CA TYR A 240 -26.87 -42.98 -23.67
C TYR A 240 -25.95 -44.14 -24.08
N SER A 241 -25.82 -44.36 -25.39
CA SER A 241 -24.93 -45.38 -25.96
C SER A 241 -23.51 -44.87 -26.19
N THR A 242 -23.28 -43.57 -25.99
CA THR A 242 -22.00 -42.87 -26.12
C THR A 242 -21.93 -41.73 -25.08
N SER A 243 -20.91 -40.88 -25.13
CA SER A 243 -20.89 -39.68 -24.28
C SER A 243 -21.65 -38.52 -24.92
N HIS A 244 -22.30 -37.69 -24.10
CA HIS A 244 -23.24 -36.66 -24.52
C HIS A 244 -22.80 -35.30 -24.03
N LYS A 245 -23.16 -34.25 -24.79
CA LYS A 245 -22.83 -32.85 -24.51
C LYS A 245 -24.08 -32.08 -24.14
N HIS A 246 -24.18 -31.70 -22.88
CA HIS A 246 -25.29 -30.86 -22.40
C HIS A 246 -24.94 -29.39 -22.54
N LYS A 247 -25.96 -28.55 -22.73
CA LYS A 247 -25.93 -27.09 -22.70
C LYS A 247 -26.96 -26.61 -21.69
N ILE A 248 -26.50 -25.91 -20.66
CA ILE A 248 -27.34 -25.47 -19.54
C ILE A 248 -27.62 -23.97 -19.66
N ARG A 249 -28.83 -23.54 -19.30
CA ARG A 249 -29.18 -22.13 -19.10
C ARG A 249 -29.77 -21.95 -17.71
N VAL A 250 -29.32 -20.91 -17.02
CA VAL A 250 -29.74 -20.53 -15.68
C VAL A 250 -30.23 -19.08 -15.72
N ARG A 251 -31.22 -18.78 -14.90
CA ARG A 251 -31.81 -17.45 -14.73
C ARG A 251 -31.73 -16.99 -13.29
#